data_AF-A0A7R9B9Z4-F1
#
_entry.id   AF-A0A7R9B9Z4-F1
#
_cell.length_a   1.000
_cell.length_b   1.000
_cell.length_c   1.000
_cell.angle_alpha   90.00
_cell.angle_beta   90.00
_cell.angle_gamma   90.00
#
_symmetry.space_group_name_H-M   'P 1'
#
loop_
_entity.id
_entity.type
_entity.pdbx_description
1 polymer ?
#
loop_
_entity_poly.entity_id
_entity_poly.type
_entity_poly.pdbx_seq_one_letter_code
_entity_poly.pdbx_strand_id
1 'polypeptide(L)'
;VDMYYTVRNLIPEFFRNRDPVILQEQQVFKHFQFFPIPLLLDDFTQVIIDLYAGTEDHQYDPNQFMKMGIMISELLLRDSRALGFHIVLDLKNHSLGVIKKLTPAFFKKLQVVIT
;
A
#
# COMPACT_ATOMS: atom_id res chain seq x y z
N VAL A 1 6.82 11.77 -15.29
CA VAL A 1 7.49 12.54 -14.22
C VAL A 1 6.57 13.64 -13.66
N ASP A 2 5.93 14.46 -14.50
CA ASP A 2 5.02 15.53 -14.02
C ASP A 2 3.82 15.03 -13.22
N MET A 3 3.20 13.92 -13.65
CA MET A 3 2.09 13.30 -12.94
C MET A 3 2.49 12.82 -11.53
N TYR A 4 3.69 12.26 -11.38
CA TYR A 4 4.22 11.80 -10.10
C TYR A 4 4.28 12.91 -9.05
N TYR A 5 4.72 14.12 -9.43
CA TYR A 5 4.73 15.27 -8.51
C TYR A 5 3.34 15.86 -8.28
N THR A 6 2.46 15.80 -9.28
CA THR A 6 1.08 16.30 -9.17
C THR A 6 0.25 15.45 -8.22
N VAL A 7 0.31 14.13 -8.35
CA VAL A 7 -0.47 13.16 -7.53
C VAL A 7 -0.13 13.30 -6.04
N ARG A 8 1.14 13.56 -5.71
CA ARG A 8 1.60 13.79 -4.33
C ARG A 8 0.93 14.98 -3.64
N ASN A 9 0.53 16.00 -4.40
CA ASN A 9 -0.21 17.14 -3.88
C ASN A 9 -1.73 16.91 -3.86
N LEU A 10 -2.25 16.13 -4.81
CA LEU A 10 -3.68 15.82 -4.90
C LEU A 10 -4.15 14.80 -3.87
N ILE A 11 -3.27 13.91 -3.42
CA ILE A 11 -3.61 12.79 -2.51
C ILE A 11 -2.69 12.84 -1.26
N PRO A 12 -2.70 13.94 -0.49
CA PRO A 12 -1.78 14.13 0.63
C PRO A 12 -1.90 13.03 1.70
N GLU A 13 -3.07 12.40 1.85
CA GLU A 13 -3.31 11.25 2.73
C GLU A 13 -2.39 10.07 2.43
N PHE A 14 -1.99 9.88 1.17
CA PHE A 14 -1.05 8.83 0.79
C PHE A 14 0.39 9.32 0.89
N PHE A 15 0.69 10.62 0.72
CA PHE A 15 2.05 11.11 0.49
C PHE A 15 2.65 11.98 1.61
N ARG A 16 1.87 12.44 2.59
CA ARG A 16 2.34 13.24 3.73
C ARG A 16 2.49 12.40 5.00
N ASN A 17 3.32 12.88 5.93
CA ASN A 17 3.53 12.28 7.26
C ASN A 17 3.85 10.78 7.16
N ARG A 18 4.95 10.47 6.46
CA ARG A 18 5.40 9.13 6.08
C ARG A 18 6.54 8.60 6.96
N ASP A 19 6.70 9.14 8.16
CA ASP A 19 7.74 8.67 9.07
C ASP A 19 7.26 7.36 9.75
N PRO A 20 7.91 6.21 9.46
CA PRO A 20 7.49 4.92 10.00
C PRO A 20 7.72 4.81 11.52
N VAL A 21 8.47 5.74 12.12
CA VAL A 21 8.74 5.77 13.57
C VAL A 21 7.59 6.43 14.34
N ILE A 22 6.70 7.15 13.66
CA ILE A 22 5.51 7.73 14.31
C ILE A 22 4.56 6.63 14.75
N LEU A 23 4.07 6.71 16.00
CA LEU A 23 3.21 5.70 16.64
C LEU A 23 2.01 5.26 15.78
N GLN A 24 1.40 6.20 15.05
CA GLN A 24 0.27 5.89 14.18
C GLN A 24 0.67 4.91 13.08
N GLU A 25 1.81 5.10 12.41
CA GLU A 25 2.30 4.20 11.37
C GLU A 25 2.73 2.86 11.95
N GLN A 26 3.33 2.84 13.16
CA GLN A 26 3.65 1.60 13.90
C GLN A 26 2.44 0.71 14.19
N GLN A 27 1.26 1.31 14.43
CA GLN A 27 0.03 0.53 14.66
C GLN A 27 -0.42 -0.21 13.39
N VAL A 28 -0.18 0.35 12.20
CA VAL A 28 -0.51 -0.31 10.93
C VAL A 28 0.44 -1.49 10.67
N PHE A 29 1.73 -1.36 10.96
CA PHE A 29 2.68 -2.47 10.82
C PHE A 29 2.34 -3.71 11.67
N LYS A 30 1.51 -3.58 12.72
CA LYS A 30 1.05 -4.73 13.51
C LYS A 30 0.01 -5.59 12.77
N HIS A 31 -0.74 -4.99 11.87
CA HIS A 31 -1.90 -5.62 11.23
C HIS A 31 -1.70 -5.86 9.74
N PHE A 32 -0.71 -5.22 9.14
CA PHE A 32 -0.41 -5.33 7.71
C PHE A 32 1.04 -5.71 7.50
N GLN A 33 1.26 -6.69 6.64
CA GLN A 33 2.58 -7.21 6.32
C GLN A 33 2.74 -7.26 4.81
N PHE A 34 3.82 -6.66 4.32
CA PHE A 34 4.19 -6.69 2.91
C PHE A 34 5.43 -7.57 2.77
N PHE A 35 5.26 -8.72 2.12
CA PHE A 35 6.31 -9.70 1.91
C PHE A 35 6.79 -9.66 0.46
N PRO A 36 7.90 -8.96 0.16
CA PRO A 36 8.54 -9.06 -1.14
C PRO A 36 9.13 -10.46 -1.29
N ILE A 37 8.72 -11.18 -2.34
CA ILE A 37 9.33 -12.46 -2.67
C ILE A 37 10.70 -12.18 -3.29
N PRO A 38 11.78 -12.84 -2.84
CA PRO A 38 13.13 -12.62 -3.34
C PRO A 38 13.36 -13.34 -4.69
N LEU A 39 12.42 -13.16 -5.62
CA LEU A 39 12.43 -13.71 -6.96
C LEU A 39 11.88 -12.67 -7.93
N LEU A 40 12.53 -12.53 -9.09
CA LEU A 40 11.99 -11.80 -10.23
C LEU A 40 11.30 -12.78 -11.17
N LEU A 41 10.17 -12.37 -11.72
CA LEU A 41 9.52 -13.08 -12.81
C LEU A 41 10.23 -12.79 -14.15
N ASP A 42 9.85 -13.50 -15.20
CA ASP A 42 10.44 -13.38 -16.54
C ASP A 42 10.28 -11.97 -17.15
N ASP A 43 9.29 -11.20 -16.70
CA ASP A 43 9.06 -9.80 -17.09
C ASP A 43 9.86 -8.79 -16.23
N PHE A 44 10.79 -9.28 -15.41
CA PHE A 44 11.59 -8.51 -14.45
C PHE A 44 10.75 -7.80 -13.38
N THR A 45 9.53 -8.23 -13.10
CA THR A 45 8.75 -7.73 -11.96
C THR A 45 8.99 -8.57 -10.71
N GLN A 46 8.76 -7.96 -9.54
CA GLN A 46 8.84 -8.63 -8.25
C GLN A 46 7.44 -8.89 -7.68
N VAL A 47 7.22 -10.07 -7.11
CA VAL A 47 5.95 -10.36 -6.44
C VAL A 47 5.98 -9.81 -5.01
N ILE A 48 4.94 -9.10 -4.62
CA ILE A 48 4.69 -8.66 -3.24
C ILE A 48 3.41 -9.31 -2.76
N ILE A 49 3.48 -10.02 -1.64
CA ILE A 49 2.30 -10.52 -0.95
C ILE A 49 1.91 -9.49 0.12
N ASP A 50 0.69 -9.00 0.02
CA ASP A 50 0.08 -8.08 0.97
C ASP A 50 -0.90 -8.86 1.87
N LEU A 51 -0.49 -9.02 3.12
CA LEU A 51 -1.22 -9.78 4.13
C LEU A 51 -1.84 -8.83 5.15
N TYR A 52 -3.16 -8.92 5.29
CA TYR A 52 -3.90 -8.31 6.39
C TYR A 52 -4.14 -9.35 7.50
N ALA A 53 -3.53 -9.14 8.66
CA ALA A 53 -3.68 -10.00 9.84
C ALA A 53 -5.02 -9.77 10.59
N GLY A 54 -5.77 -8.73 10.22
CA GLY A 54 -7.02 -8.36 10.89
C GLY A 54 -6.81 -7.31 11.98
N THR A 55 -7.75 -6.38 12.08
CA THR A 55 -7.90 -5.44 13.20
C THR A 55 -9.41 -5.21 13.44
N GLU A 56 -9.76 -4.54 14.53
CA GLU A 56 -11.15 -4.13 14.75
C GLU A 56 -11.58 -3.17 13.64
N ASP A 57 -12.79 -3.34 13.12
CA ASP A 57 -13.27 -2.60 11.94
C ASP A 57 -13.06 -1.09 12.06
N HIS A 58 -13.23 -0.50 13.24
CA HIS A 58 -13.08 0.95 13.46
C HIS A 58 -11.62 1.42 13.42
N GLN A 59 -10.65 0.54 13.69
CA GLN A 59 -9.22 0.83 13.67
C GLN A 59 -8.62 0.76 12.25
N TYR A 60 -9.32 0.12 11.31
CA TYR A 60 -8.89 0.04 9.91
C TYR A 60 -9.01 1.40 9.19
N ASP A 61 -7.90 1.94 8.68
CA ASP A 61 -7.90 3.09 7.75
C ASP A 61 -7.30 2.67 6.40
N PRO A 62 -8.09 2.61 5.32
CA PRO A 62 -7.59 2.23 3.99
C PRO A 62 -6.53 3.20 3.45
N ASN A 63 -6.57 4.48 3.83
CA ASN A 63 -5.56 5.44 3.36
C ASN A 63 -4.21 5.19 4.02
N GLN A 64 -4.23 4.81 5.30
CA GLN A 64 -3.01 4.51 6.03
C GLN A 64 -2.35 3.22 5.52
N PHE A 65 -3.17 2.21 5.23
CA PHE A 65 -2.73 0.99 4.54
C PHE A 65 -2.05 1.31 3.19
N MET A 66 -2.70 2.11 2.35
CA MET A 66 -2.13 2.50 1.06
C MET A 66 -0.86 3.33 1.17
N LYS A 67 -0.82 4.26 2.12
CA LYS A 67 0.41 5.02 2.41
C LYS A 67 1.57 4.06 2.68
N MET A 68 1.36 3.06 3.54
CA MET A 68 2.38 2.08 3.89
C MET A 68 2.81 1.23 2.68
N GLY A 69 1.85 0.71 1.90
CA GLY A 69 2.15 -0.05 0.69
C GLY A 69 2.96 0.75 -0.33
N ILE A 70 2.67 2.06 -0.49
CA ILE A 70 3.45 2.94 -1.36
C ILE A 70 4.86 3.17 -0.82
N MET A 71 5.03 3.40 0.49
CA MET A 71 6.37 3.58 1.09
C MET A 71 7.25 2.35 0.89
N ILE A 72 6.70 1.15 1.09
CA ILE A 72 7.41 -0.11 0.90
C ILE A 72 7.75 -0.33 -0.57
N SER A 73 6.80 -0.05 -1.47
CA SER A 73 7.04 -0.13 -2.92
C SER A 73 8.16 0.84 -3.36
N GLU A 74 8.18 2.07 -2.85
CA GLU A 74 9.24 3.05 -3.13
C GLU A 74 10.61 2.58 -2.62
N LEU A 75 10.68 1.95 -1.44
CA LEU A 75 11.91 1.35 -0.92
C LEU A 75 12.39 0.20 -1.81
N LEU A 76 11.47 -0.70 -2.20
CA LEU A 76 11.79 -1.83 -3.06
C LEU A 76 12.25 -1.39 -4.45
N LEU A 77 11.63 -0.37 -5.06
CA LEU A 77 12.07 0.17 -6.35
C LEU A 77 13.48 0.76 -6.29
N ARG A 78 13.89 1.26 -5.12
CA ARG A 78 15.23 1.82 -4.94
C ARG A 78 16.31 0.73 -4.86
N ASP A 79 16.00 -0.37 -4.18
CA ASP A 79 16.99 -1.40 -3.83
C ASP A 79 16.91 -2.65 -4.74
N SER A 80 15.80 -2.83 -5.46
CA SER A 80 15.56 -3.95 -6.37
C SER A 80 15.96 -3.62 -7.82
N ARG A 81 16.24 -4.66 -8.60
CA ARG A 81 16.36 -4.58 -10.07
C ARG A 81 15.01 -4.73 -10.77
N ALA A 82 13.93 -4.81 -10.00
CA ALA A 82 12.59 -4.98 -10.54
C ALA A 82 12.15 -3.78 -11.39
N LEU A 83 11.50 -4.05 -12.51
CA LEU A 83 10.87 -3.03 -13.36
C LEU A 83 9.44 -2.70 -12.93
N GLY A 84 8.90 -3.43 -11.95
CA GLY A 84 7.55 -3.25 -11.42
C GLY A 84 7.20 -4.35 -10.41
N PHE A 85 5.92 -4.38 -10.02
CA PHE A 85 5.43 -5.33 -9.02
C PHE A 85 4.14 -6.03 -9.46
N HIS A 86 4.04 -7.32 -9.14
CA HIS A 86 2.75 -8.00 -9.03
C HIS A 86 2.36 -8.05 -7.56
N ILE A 87 1.20 -7.48 -7.22
CA ILE A 87 0.71 -7.44 -5.85
C ILE A 87 -0.37 -8.52 -5.67
N VAL A 88 -0.14 -9.44 -4.75
CA VAL A 88 -1.11 -10.46 -4.33
C VAL A 88 -1.75 -9.99 -3.04
N LEU A 89 -3.04 -9.66 -3.09
CA LEU A 89 -3.82 -9.22 -1.93
C LEU A 89 -4.47 -10.43 -1.26
N ASP A 90 -4.09 -10.74 -0.01
CA ASP A 90 -4.81 -11.74 0.81
C ASP A 90 -6.01 -11.09 1.50
N LEU A 91 -7.20 -11.38 0.97
CA LEU A 91 -8.44 -10.83 1.49
C LEU A 91 -9.08 -11.67 2.62
N LYS A 92 -8.46 -12.76 3.07
CA LYS A 92 -9.05 -13.74 4.01
C LYS A 92 -9.59 -13.12 5.30
N ASN A 93 -8.89 -12.11 5.86
CA ASN A 93 -9.27 -11.48 7.12
C ASN A 93 -10.04 -10.16 6.95
N HIS A 94 -10.48 -9.82 5.73
CA HIS A 94 -11.26 -8.62 5.50
C HIS A 94 -12.73 -8.85 5.87
N SER A 95 -13.17 -8.24 6.97
CA SER A 95 -14.58 -8.22 7.34
C SER A 95 -15.41 -7.40 6.33
N LEU A 96 -16.73 -7.60 6.33
CA LEU A 96 -17.62 -6.73 5.54
C LEU A 96 -17.55 -5.25 5.98
N GLY A 97 -17.24 -4.97 7.25
CA GLY A 97 -17.08 -3.60 7.74
C GLY A 97 -15.81 -2.94 7.20
N VAL A 98 -14.71 -3.69 7.12
CA VAL A 98 -13.48 -3.26 6.44
C VAL A 98 -13.73 -3.01 4.96
N ILE A 99 -14.40 -3.94 4.26
CA ILE A 99 -14.70 -3.80 2.82
C ILE A 99 -15.55 -2.56 2.54
N LYS A 100 -16.50 -2.21 3.41
CA LYS A 100 -17.33 -0.99 3.27
C LYS A 100 -16.52 0.31 3.34
N LYS A 101 -15.33 0.30 3.96
CA LYS A 101 -14.45 1.47 4.01
C LYS A 101 -13.73 1.72 2.68
N LEU A 102 -13.70 0.74 1.78
CA LEU A 102 -13.17 0.87 0.42
C LEU A 102 -14.21 1.57 -0.48
N THR A 103 -14.33 2.88 -0.29
CA THR A 103 -15.32 3.70 -1.01
C THR A 103 -14.94 3.92 -2.49
N PRO A 104 -15.89 4.29 -3.37
CA PRO A 104 -15.57 4.70 -4.74
C PRO A 104 -14.53 5.83 -4.83
N ALA A 105 -14.57 6.77 -3.86
CA ALA A 105 -13.58 7.84 -3.78
C ALA A 105 -12.17 7.31 -3.48
N PHE A 106 -12.06 6.27 -2.66
CA PHE A 106 -10.79 5.59 -2.40
C PHE A 106 -10.26 4.90 -3.67
N PHE A 107 -11.09 4.14 -4.39
CA PHE A 107 -10.68 3.51 -5.65
C PHE A 107 -10.25 4.51 -6.72
N LYS A 108 -10.87 5.70 -6.77
CA LYS A 108 -10.44 6.77 -7.68
C LYS A 108 -9.04 7.28 -7.34
N LYS A 109 -8.69 7.39 -6.06
CA LYS A 109 -7.31 7.73 -5.62
C LYS A 109 -6.32 6.65 -6.04
N LEU A 110 -6.68 5.37 -5.84
CA LEU A 110 -5.85 4.23 -6.24
C LEU A 110 -5.54 4.25 -7.73
N GLN A 111 -6.57 4.43 -8.57
CA GLN A 111 -6.41 4.46 -10.02
C GLN A 111 -5.40 5.53 -10.46
N VAL A 112 -5.49 6.72 -9.86
CA VAL A 112 -4.58 7.86 -10.16
C VAL A 112 -3.14 7.59 -9.75
N VAL A 113 -2.91 6.72 -8.77
CA VAL A 113 -1.56 6.38 -8.26
C VAL A 113 -0.91 5.24 -9.05
N ILE A 114 -1.71 4.30 -9.53
CA ILE A 114 -1.25 3.08 -10.21
C ILE A 114 -1.06 3.29 -11.73
N THR A 115 -1.70 4.31 -12.31
CA THR A 115 -1.60 4.66 -13.74
C THR A 115 -0.52 5.70 -13.98
#